data_AF-A0A7W5LLY7-F1
#
_entry.id   AF-A0A7W5LLY7-F1
#
_cell.length_a   1.000
_cell.length_b   1.000
_cell.length_c   1.000
_cell.angle_alpha   90.00
_cell.angle_beta   90.00
_cell.angle_gamma   90.00
#
_symmetry.space_group_name_H-M   'P 1'
#
loop_
_entity.id
_entity.type
_entity.pdbx_description
1 polymer ?
#
loop_
_entity_poly.entity_id
_entity_poly.type
_entity_poly.pdbx_seq_one_letter_code
_entity_poly.pdbx_strand_id
1 'polypeptide(L)'
;MPQRKKRRKTPDDEYTFLAIRVEGYEANVEAAINHDVFAPQFAWNADDDHPLLVFRTQLVIVGVATYPEKRGGDTYELTFYANNMSSDDIHATLKDVQARDEHGSPKYRSYRGRQIPIYNAPKGMGLIDKVRGEPRWSAWLRVSPCFVSDALTLLGNGRRLFLAMHERKSDRTRWIQSVSLQTTDPAAE
;
A
#
# COMPACT_ATOMS: atom_id res chain seq x y z
N MET A 1 42.33 -23.82 -9.25
CA MET A 1 41.04 -23.79 -9.97
C MET A 1 40.05 -22.92 -9.20
N PRO A 2 39.47 -21.87 -9.78
CA PRO A 2 38.55 -21.00 -9.04
C PRO A 2 37.17 -21.64 -8.94
N GLN A 3 36.67 -21.83 -7.71
CA GLN A 3 35.35 -22.38 -7.44
C GLN A 3 34.26 -21.44 -7.99
N ARG A 4 33.41 -21.95 -8.89
CA ARG A 4 32.20 -21.26 -9.33
C ARG A 4 31.30 -21.03 -8.12
N LYS A 5 31.15 -19.78 -7.69
CA LYS A 5 30.13 -19.37 -6.70
C LYS A 5 28.76 -19.84 -7.19
N LYS A 6 28.17 -20.82 -6.51
CA LYS A 6 26.77 -21.22 -6.72
C LYS A 6 25.90 -19.97 -6.52
N ARG A 7 25.31 -19.44 -7.59
CA ARG A 7 24.27 -18.41 -7.50
C ARG A 7 23.18 -18.95 -6.57
N ARG A 8 23.03 -18.37 -5.38
CA ARG A 8 21.88 -18.61 -4.52
C ARG A 8 20.64 -18.26 -5.36
N LYS A 9 19.77 -19.24 -5.57
CA LYS A 9 18.47 -19.06 -6.22
C LYS A 9 17.70 -18.07 -5.35
N THR A 10 17.41 -16.87 -5.87
CA THR A 10 16.52 -15.93 -5.19
C THR A 10 15.22 -16.68 -4.94
N PRO A 11 14.70 -16.71 -3.69
CA PRO A 11 13.40 -17.33 -3.45
C PRO A 11 12.36 -16.68 -4.36
N ASP A 12 11.60 -17.50 -5.09
CA ASP A 12 10.55 -17.00 -5.97
C ASP A 12 9.46 -16.35 -5.10
N ASP A 13 9.00 -15.16 -5.51
CA ASP A 13 7.93 -14.48 -4.80
C ASP A 13 6.62 -15.25 -4.98
N GLU A 14 5.88 -15.45 -3.88
CA GLU A 14 4.57 -16.07 -3.91
C GLU A 14 3.50 -14.97 -4.05
N TYR A 15 2.61 -15.09 -5.02
CA TYR A 15 1.49 -14.17 -5.22
C TYR A 15 0.20 -14.83 -4.76
N THR A 16 -0.64 -14.10 -4.03
CA THR A 16 -1.93 -14.58 -3.54
C THR A 16 -3.00 -13.52 -3.80
N PHE A 17 -4.09 -13.94 -4.43
CA PHE A 17 -5.30 -13.13 -4.58
C PHE A 17 -6.21 -13.37 -3.39
N LEU A 18 -6.71 -12.31 -2.76
CA LEU A 18 -7.62 -12.37 -1.63
C LEU A 18 -8.93 -11.69 -2.00
N ALA A 19 -10.05 -12.40 -1.75
CA ALA A 19 -11.38 -11.81 -1.75
C ALA A 19 -11.86 -11.78 -0.30
N ILE A 20 -12.26 -10.61 0.17
CA ILE A 20 -12.65 -10.36 1.56
C ILE A 20 -14.03 -9.72 1.55
N ARG A 21 -15.03 -10.37 2.12
CA ARG A 21 -16.35 -9.78 2.30
C ARG A 21 -16.28 -8.74 3.42
N VAL A 22 -16.74 -7.53 3.15
CA VAL A 22 -16.78 -6.45 4.15
C VAL A 22 -17.90 -6.72 5.16
N GLU A 23 -17.56 -6.67 6.44
CA GLU A 23 -18.50 -6.86 7.56
C GLU A 23 -18.77 -5.55 8.31
N GLY A 24 -17.79 -4.64 8.34
CA GLY A 24 -17.94 -3.35 9.00
C GLY A 24 -16.82 -2.38 8.64
N TYR A 25 -17.01 -1.12 9.01
CA TYR A 25 -16.00 -0.09 8.86
C TYR A 25 -16.08 0.96 9.97
N GLU A 26 -14.97 1.61 10.23
CA GLU A 26 -14.85 2.78 11.09
C GLU A 26 -14.13 3.88 10.31
N ALA A 27 -14.61 5.12 10.42
CA ALA A 27 -14.04 6.25 9.72
C ALA A 27 -13.80 7.41 10.69
N ASN A 28 -12.61 7.98 10.63
CA ASN A 28 -12.23 9.19 11.34
C ASN A 28 -11.75 10.23 10.32
N VAL A 29 -12.34 11.42 10.36
CA VAL A 29 -11.97 12.55 9.50
C VAL A 29 -11.61 13.73 10.40
N GLU A 30 -10.43 14.29 10.18
CA GLU A 30 -9.88 15.41 10.94
C GLU A 30 -9.52 16.56 10.00
N ALA A 31 -9.81 17.78 10.46
CA ALA A 31 -9.28 19.02 9.90
C ALA A 31 -8.64 19.84 11.02
N ALA A 32 -7.37 20.19 10.85
CA ALA A 32 -6.58 20.89 11.85
C ALA A 32 -5.67 21.95 11.22
N ILE A 33 -5.21 22.90 12.04
CA ILE A 33 -4.10 23.78 11.66
C ILE A 33 -2.80 22.99 11.89
N ASN A 34 -1.84 23.13 10.98
CA ASN A 34 -0.52 22.53 11.17
C ASN A 34 0.09 23.02 12.49
N HIS A 35 0.30 22.09 13.41
CA HIS A 35 0.80 22.38 14.75
C HIS A 35 2.23 22.96 14.72
N ASP A 36 3.00 22.70 13.66
CA ASP A 36 4.38 23.19 13.53
C ASP A 36 4.46 24.72 13.54
N VAL A 37 3.39 25.41 13.13
CA VAL A 37 3.28 26.89 13.19
C VAL A 37 3.29 27.41 14.63
N PHE A 38 2.80 26.63 15.59
CA PHE A 38 2.79 27.00 17.01
C PHE A 38 4.03 26.53 17.76
N ALA A 39 4.95 25.84 17.09
CA ALA A 39 6.13 25.24 17.70
C ALA A 39 7.42 25.74 17.01
N PRO A 40 7.89 26.97 17.34
CA PRO A 40 9.06 27.60 16.72
C PRO A 40 10.33 26.72 16.73
N GLN A 41 10.45 25.83 17.71
CA GLN A 41 11.53 24.86 17.82
C GLN A 41 11.60 23.84 16.66
N PHE A 42 10.50 23.64 15.93
CA PHE A 42 10.44 22.74 14.77
C PHE A 42 10.46 23.46 13.42
N ALA A 43 10.50 24.81 13.43
CA ALA A 43 10.54 25.62 12.21
C ALA A 43 11.78 25.35 11.33
N TRP A 44 12.86 24.80 11.89
CA TRP A 44 14.06 24.42 11.12
C TRP A 44 13.83 23.24 10.16
N ASN A 45 12.80 22.41 10.41
CA ASN A 45 12.43 21.27 9.58
C ASN A 45 11.14 21.50 8.80
N ALA A 46 10.53 22.68 8.94
CA ALA A 46 9.33 23.05 8.20
C ALA A 46 9.76 23.47 6.79
N ASP A 47 9.43 22.65 5.80
CA ASP A 47 9.43 23.06 4.40
C ASP A 47 8.38 24.17 4.20
N ASP A 48 8.77 25.25 3.49
CA ASP A 48 7.88 26.37 3.16
C ASP A 48 6.65 25.91 2.35
N ASP A 49 6.77 24.77 1.68
CA ASP A 49 5.69 24.15 0.89
C ASP A 49 4.71 23.29 1.73
N HIS A 50 4.89 23.16 3.06
CA HIS A 50 3.95 22.41 3.89
C HIS A 50 2.58 23.11 4.01
N PRO A 51 1.46 22.37 3.90
CA PRO A 51 0.15 22.97 3.98
C PRO A 51 -0.16 23.46 5.41
N LEU A 52 -0.68 24.69 5.53
CA LEU A 52 -1.14 25.27 6.79
C LEU A 52 -2.36 24.53 7.37
N LEU A 53 -3.25 24.07 6.50
CA LEU A 53 -4.41 23.26 6.89
C LEU A 53 -4.11 21.78 6.63
N VAL A 54 -4.27 20.97 7.66
CA VAL A 54 -4.01 19.53 7.62
C VAL A 54 -5.34 18.80 7.67
N PHE A 55 -5.58 17.98 6.65
CA PHE A 55 -6.71 17.07 6.56
C PHE A 55 -6.19 15.64 6.67
N ARG A 56 -6.80 14.86 7.56
CA ARG A 56 -6.48 13.45 7.75
C ARG A 56 -7.76 12.64 7.68
N THR A 57 -7.69 11.51 7.00
CA THR A 57 -8.75 10.52 7.01
C THR A 57 -8.15 9.16 7.31
N GLN A 58 -8.68 8.52 8.34
CA GLN A 58 -8.41 7.13 8.66
C GLN A 58 -9.69 6.34 8.42
N LEU A 59 -9.61 5.34 7.55
CA LEU A 59 -10.69 4.41 7.29
C LEU A 59 -10.20 3.00 7.67
N VAL A 60 -10.87 2.37 8.62
CA VAL A 60 -10.63 0.97 8.99
C VAL A 60 -11.75 0.15 8.39
N ILE A 61 -11.41 -0.87 7.58
CA ILE A 61 -12.38 -1.83 7.07
C ILE A 61 -12.08 -3.19 7.69
N VAL A 62 -13.12 -3.81 8.25
CA VAL A 62 -13.08 -5.17 8.80
C VAL A 62 -13.87 -6.08 7.88
N GLY A 63 -13.28 -7.22 7.52
CA GLY A 63 -13.94 -8.21 6.68
C GLY A 63 -13.44 -9.62 6.90
N VAL A 64 -14.12 -10.57 6.27
CA VAL A 64 -13.80 -12.00 6.35
C VAL A 64 -13.42 -12.51 4.97
N ALA A 65 -12.28 -13.18 4.87
CA ALA A 65 -11.82 -13.76 3.62
C ALA A 65 -12.80 -14.85 3.14
N THR A 66 -13.22 -14.72 1.88
CA THR A 66 -14.00 -15.72 1.12
C THR A 66 -13.11 -16.51 0.18
N TYR A 67 -11.97 -15.95 -0.24
CA TYR A 67 -10.99 -16.59 -1.11
C TYR A 67 -9.55 -16.19 -0.74
N PRO A 68 -8.54 -17.08 -0.87
CA PRO A 68 -8.65 -18.49 -1.29
C PRO A 68 -9.19 -19.36 -0.15
N GLU A 69 -9.68 -20.56 -0.46
CA GLU A 69 -10.28 -21.49 0.52
C GLU A 69 -9.39 -21.73 1.74
N LYS A 70 -8.06 -21.78 1.55
CA LYS A 70 -7.07 -21.94 2.63
C LYS A 70 -7.07 -20.79 3.65
N ARG A 71 -7.59 -19.63 3.27
CA ARG A 71 -7.76 -18.42 4.08
C ARG A 71 -9.23 -18.15 4.41
N GLY A 72 -10.16 -18.99 3.93
CA GLY A 72 -11.58 -18.80 4.16
C GLY A 72 -11.89 -18.70 5.65
N GLY A 73 -12.60 -17.65 6.04
CA GLY A 73 -12.95 -17.38 7.43
C GLY A 73 -11.92 -16.59 8.25
N ASP A 74 -10.69 -16.37 7.73
CA ASP A 74 -9.75 -15.45 8.37
C ASP A 74 -10.33 -14.03 8.35
N THR A 75 -10.23 -13.31 9.48
CA THR A 75 -10.63 -11.91 9.61
C THR A 75 -9.48 -11.00 9.17
N TYR A 76 -9.80 -9.95 8.44
CA TYR A 76 -8.87 -8.95 7.95
C TYR A 76 -9.30 -7.57 8.42
N GLU A 77 -8.36 -6.84 9.01
CA GLU A 77 -8.51 -5.45 9.44
C GLU A 77 -7.54 -4.59 8.63
N LEU A 78 -8.07 -3.79 7.71
CA LEU A 78 -7.29 -2.93 6.83
C LEU A 78 -7.47 -1.48 7.25
N THR A 79 -6.38 -0.83 7.65
CA THR A 79 -6.34 0.60 7.94
C THR A 79 -5.82 1.35 6.72
N PHE A 80 -6.68 2.16 6.13
CA PHE A 80 -6.37 3.12 5.08
C PHE A 80 -6.13 4.48 5.72
N TYR A 81 -4.96 5.05 5.46
CA TYR A 81 -4.58 6.37 5.93
C TYR A 81 -4.38 7.30 4.74
N ALA A 82 -5.15 8.38 4.71
CA ALA A 82 -5.02 9.45 3.73
C ALA A 82 -4.74 10.77 4.45
N ASN A 83 -3.81 11.55 3.91
CA ASN A 83 -3.59 12.92 4.36
C ASN A 83 -3.22 13.81 3.17
N ASN A 84 -3.40 15.12 3.35
CA ASN A 84 -3.03 16.13 2.36
C ASN A 84 -1.61 16.70 2.57
N MET A 85 -0.91 16.25 3.63
CA MET A 85 0.52 16.53 3.77
C MET A 85 1.24 15.90 2.59
N SER A 86 2.17 16.62 1.97
CA SER A 86 3.04 16.15 0.89
C SER A 86 3.80 14.90 1.34
N SER A 87 3.16 13.73 1.25
CA SER A 87 3.89 12.47 1.34
C SER A 87 4.42 12.21 -0.04
N ASP A 88 5.73 12.37 -0.21
CA ASP A 88 6.46 12.06 -1.45
C ASP A 88 6.07 10.69 -2.03
N ASP A 89 5.67 9.75 -1.17
CA ASP A 89 5.27 8.39 -1.55
C ASP A 89 3.98 8.30 -2.38
N ILE A 90 2.94 9.10 -2.12
CA ILE A 90 1.69 9.04 -2.92
C ILE A 90 1.89 9.69 -4.29
N HIS A 91 2.74 10.71 -4.36
CA HIS A 91 3.07 11.40 -5.60
C HIS A 91 4.30 10.81 -6.30
N ALA A 92 4.86 9.72 -5.78
CA ALA A 92 6.03 9.06 -6.34
C ALA A 92 5.78 8.65 -7.79
N THR A 93 6.69 9.06 -8.66
CA THR A 93 6.63 8.78 -10.08
C THR A 93 7.56 7.63 -10.45
N LEU A 94 7.41 7.10 -11.67
CA LEU A 94 8.33 6.10 -12.19
C LEU A 94 9.79 6.60 -12.23
N LYS A 95 10.01 7.92 -12.32
CA LYS A 95 11.35 8.52 -12.30
C LYS A 95 12.03 8.36 -10.94
N ASP A 96 11.25 8.44 -9.87
CA ASP A 96 11.76 8.37 -8.49
C ASP A 96 12.23 6.96 -8.14
N VAL A 97 11.61 5.94 -8.77
CA VAL A 97 12.02 4.54 -8.65
C VAL A 97 12.97 4.09 -9.76
N GLN A 98 13.45 4.99 -10.62
CA GLN A 98 14.46 4.62 -11.63
C GLN A 98 15.79 4.31 -10.94
N ALA A 99 16.37 3.15 -11.27
CA ALA A 99 17.66 2.74 -10.74
C ALA A 99 18.72 3.76 -11.11
N ARG A 100 19.57 4.12 -10.14
CA ARG A 100 20.70 5.04 -10.34
C ARG A 100 22.03 4.29 -10.24
N ASP A 101 23.07 4.82 -10.87
CA ASP A 101 24.44 4.36 -10.70
C ASP A 101 25.12 4.96 -9.46
N GLU A 102 26.39 4.64 -9.27
CA GLU A 102 27.19 5.11 -8.12
C GLU A 102 27.36 6.63 -8.10
N HIS A 103 27.14 7.31 -9.23
CA HIS A 103 27.22 8.76 -9.38
C HIS A 103 25.83 9.41 -9.37
N GLY A 104 24.76 8.66 -9.10
CA GLY A 104 23.39 9.16 -9.05
C GLY A 104 22.73 9.35 -10.42
N SER A 105 23.33 8.89 -11.52
CA SER A 105 22.76 9.02 -12.87
C SER A 105 21.76 7.89 -13.18
N PRO A 106 20.67 8.16 -13.92
CA PRO A 106 19.66 7.14 -14.21
C PRO A 106 20.19 6.00 -15.10
N LYS A 107 19.89 4.76 -14.74
CA LYS A 107 20.28 3.56 -15.46
C LYS A 107 19.28 3.22 -16.56
N TYR A 108 19.84 2.75 -17.67
CA TYR A 108 19.12 2.23 -18.83
C TYR A 108 19.71 0.90 -19.26
N ARG A 109 18.88 0.04 -19.84
CA ARG A 109 19.32 -1.13 -20.60
C ARG A 109 19.09 -0.88 -22.09
N SER A 110 20.06 -1.28 -22.91
CA SER A 110 19.91 -1.26 -24.36
C SER A 110 19.15 -2.49 -24.84
N TYR A 111 18.07 -2.31 -25.60
CA TYR A 111 17.31 -3.39 -26.22
C TYR A 111 16.85 -2.97 -27.61
N ARG A 112 17.26 -3.72 -28.65
CA ARG A 112 16.93 -3.44 -30.06
C ARG A 112 17.18 -1.98 -30.46
N GLY A 113 18.34 -1.44 -30.07
CA GLY A 113 18.74 -0.05 -30.35
C GLY A 113 18.01 1.03 -29.54
N ARG A 114 17.09 0.66 -28.62
CA ARG A 114 16.41 1.59 -27.72
C ARG A 114 16.99 1.54 -26.31
N GLN A 115 17.04 2.69 -25.64
CA GLN A 115 17.34 2.76 -24.20
C GLN A 115 16.05 2.61 -23.40
N ILE A 116 15.99 1.57 -22.57
CA ILE A 116 14.84 1.29 -21.70
C ILE A 116 15.26 1.55 -20.26
N PRO A 117 14.55 2.42 -19.51
CA PRO A 117 14.88 2.70 -18.11
C PRO A 117 14.79 1.42 -17.27
N ILE A 118 15.70 1.29 -16.30
CA ILE A 118 15.67 0.21 -15.32
C ILE A 118 15.05 0.76 -14.04
N TYR A 119 13.99 0.13 -13.55
CA TYR A 119 13.29 0.54 -12.34
C TYR A 119 13.57 -0.40 -11.16
N ASN A 120 13.76 0.18 -9.98
CA ASN A 120 13.75 -0.50 -8.69
C ASN A 120 12.30 -0.50 -8.17
N ALA A 121 11.50 -1.46 -8.60
CA ALA A 121 10.09 -1.51 -8.23
C ALA A 121 9.90 -1.53 -6.70
N PRO A 122 8.93 -0.77 -6.15
CA PRO A 122 8.60 -0.84 -4.74
C PRO A 122 8.14 -2.25 -4.38
N LYS A 123 8.36 -2.65 -3.12
CA LYS A 123 7.97 -3.99 -2.68
C LYS A 123 6.46 -4.17 -2.61
N GLY A 124 5.71 -3.09 -2.38
CA GLY A 124 4.25 -3.01 -2.33
C GLY A 124 3.81 -1.66 -1.77
N MET A 125 2.51 -1.43 -1.71
CA MET A 125 1.89 -0.22 -1.13
C MET A 125 1.66 -0.30 0.38
N GLY A 126 1.78 -1.49 0.97
CA GLY A 126 1.64 -1.68 2.41
C GLY A 126 2.07 -3.07 2.85
N LEU A 127 2.21 -3.23 4.16
CA LEU A 127 2.52 -4.50 4.81
C LEU A 127 1.23 -5.15 5.31
N ILE A 128 1.24 -6.48 5.33
CA ILE A 128 0.19 -7.27 5.95
C ILE A 128 0.79 -8.30 6.90
N ASP A 129 0.31 -8.28 8.14
CA ASP A 129 0.83 -9.10 9.22
C ASP A 129 -0.26 -10.01 9.80
N LYS A 130 0.12 -11.26 10.10
CA LYS A 130 -0.74 -12.19 10.84
C LYS A 130 -0.65 -11.87 12.32
N VAL A 131 -1.80 -11.68 12.96
CA VAL A 131 -1.87 -11.62 14.42
C VAL A 131 -1.59 -13.01 14.98
N ARG A 132 -0.56 -13.12 15.82
CA ARG A 132 -0.11 -14.42 16.33
C ARG A 132 -1.18 -15.05 17.23
N GLY A 133 -1.55 -16.29 16.92
CA GLY A 133 -2.51 -17.07 17.72
C GLY A 133 -3.97 -16.84 17.37
N GLU A 134 -4.27 -15.92 16.45
CA GLU A 134 -5.64 -15.60 16.04
C GLU A 134 -5.83 -15.84 14.54
N PRO A 135 -7.05 -16.18 14.06
CA PRO A 135 -7.37 -16.19 12.64
C PRO A 135 -7.54 -14.75 12.10
N ARG A 136 -6.64 -13.83 12.48
CA ARG A 136 -6.73 -12.39 12.15
C ARG A 136 -5.49 -11.88 11.43
N TRP A 137 -5.70 -10.96 10.50
CA TRP A 137 -4.69 -10.23 9.75
C TRP A 137 -4.90 -8.73 9.92
N SER A 138 -3.80 -7.98 10.00
CA SER A 138 -3.84 -6.52 10.05
C SER A 138 -2.95 -5.94 8.94
N ALA A 139 -3.42 -4.88 8.30
CA ALA A 139 -2.67 -4.18 7.27
C ALA A 139 -2.84 -2.67 7.39
N TRP A 140 -1.79 -1.96 6.97
CA TRP A 140 -1.74 -0.51 6.97
C TRP A 140 -1.33 -0.03 5.59
N LEU A 141 -2.15 0.85 5.01
CA LEU A 141 -2.00 1.32 3.64
C LEU A 141 -2.11 2.84 3.63
N ARG A 142 -1.11 3.51 3.05
CA ARG A 142 -1.23 4.92 2.73
C ARG A 142 -1.85 5.05 1.33
N VAL A 143 -2.92 5.83 1.23
CA VAL A 143 -3.70 5.97 0.00
C VAL A 143 -4.05 7.43 -0.27
N SER A 144 -4.43 7.72 -1.51
CA SER A 144 -4.94 9.04 -1.88
C SER A 144 -6.22 9.38 -1.11
N PRO A 145 -6.42 10.65 -0.69
CA PRO A 145 -7.69 11.10 -0.12
C PRO A 145 -8.92 10.80 -1.00
N CYS A 146 -8.76 10.84 -2.33
CA CYS A 146 -9.85 10.51 -3.26
C CYS A 146 -10.29 9.05 -3.11
N PHE A 147 -9.34 8.12 -2.95
CA PHE A 147 -9.66 6.70 -2.76
C PHE A 147 -10.51 6.50 -1.51
N VAL A 148 -10.18 7.16 -0.40
CA VAL A 148 -10.95 7.03 0.84
C VAL A 148 -12.33 7.66 0.70
N SER A 149 -12.44 8.82 0.06
CA SER A 149 -13.73 9.48 -0.23
C SER A 149 -14.66 8.58 -1.05
N ASP A 150 -14.14 7.97 -2.12
CA ASP A 150 -14.91 7.06 -2.96
C ASP A 150 -15.28 5.77 -2.20
N ALA A 151 -14.36 5.24 -1.41
CA ALA A 151 -14.61 4.07 -0.57
C ALA A 151 -15.72 4.33 0.46
N LEU A 152 -15.71 5.48 1.14
CA LEU A 152 -16.77 5.88 2.06
C LEU A 152 -18.12 6.02 1.36
N THR A 153 -18.13 6.56 0.13
CA THR A 153 -19.34 6.67 -0.69
C THR A 153 -19.90 5.28 -1.02
N LEU A 154 -19.05 4.33 -1.36
CA LEU A 154 -19.46 2.94 -1.57
C LEU A 154 -19.96 2.30 -0.27
N LEU A 155 -19.24 2.44 0.83
CA LEU A 155 -19.62 1.87 2.13
C LEU A 155 -20.97 2.40 2.64
N GLY A 156 -21.30 3.65 2.33
CA GLY A 156 -22.58 4.28 2.68
C GLY A 156 -23.78 3.85 1.85
N ASN A 157 -23.59 3.12 0.73
CA ASN A 157 -24.68 2.81 -0.21
C ASN A 157 -25.59 1.64 0.21
N GLY A 158 -25.29 0.97 1.34
CA GLY A 158 -26.06 -0.15 1.88
C GLY A 158 -25.97 -1.47 1.09
N ARG A 159 -25.17 -1.53 0.02
CA ARG A 159 -24.89 -2.76 -0.72
C ARG A 159 -23.83 -3.57 0.00
N ARG A 160 -23.84 -4.88 -0.27
CA ARG A 160 -22.73 -5.75 0.12
C ARG A 160 -21.49 -5.39 -0.70
N LEU A 161 -20.36 -5.24 -0.01
CA LEU A 161 -19.08 -4.92 -0.63
C LEU A 161 -18.04 -6.00 -0.34
N PHE A 162 -17.04 -6.02 -1.20
CA PHE A 162 -15.91 -6.93 -1.14
C PHE A 162 -14.63 -6.14 -1.37
N LEU A 163 -13.60 -6.48 -0.61
CA LEU A 163 -12.24 -6.05 -0.85
C LEU A 163 -11.53 -7.12 -1.67
N ALA A 164 -11.00 -6.73 -2.83
CA ALA A 164 -10.03 -7.53 -3.56
C ALA A 164 -8.62 -7.04 -3.21
N MET A 165 -7.72 -7.97 -2.90
CA MET A 165 -6.36 -7.62 -2.50
C MET A 165 -5.35 -8.57 -3.14
N HIS A 166 -4.33 -7.99 -3.77
CA HIS A 166 -3.18 -8.75 -4.29
C HIS A 166 -2.05 -8.72 -3.26
N GLU A 167 -1.69 -9.88 -2.77
CA GLU A 167 -0.59 -10.08 -1.86
C GLU A 167 0.63 -10.64 -2.62
N ARG A 168 1.81 -10.12 -2.32
CA ARG A 168 3.11 -10.67 -2.72
C ARG A 168 3.91 -10.98 -1.47
N LYS A 169 4.21 -12.25 -1.26
CA LYS A 169 5.14 -12.69 -0.22
C LYS A 169 6.54 -12.80 -0.80
N SER A 170 7.45 -12.04 -0.20
CA SER A 170 8.88 -12.09 -0.50
C SER A 170 9.62 -12.44 0.79
N ASP A 171 10.30 -13.58 0.79
CA ASP A 171 10.89 -14.18 2.00
C ASP A 171 9.86 -14.40 3.13
N ARG A 172 10.00 -13.72 4.26
CA ARG A 172 9.09 -13.81 5.42
C ARG A 172 8.06 -12.68 5.47
N THR A 173 8.14 -11.71 4.55
CA THR A 173 7.32 -10.51 4.58
C THR A 173 6.26 -10.57 3.50
N ARG A 174 5.05 -10.14 3.84
CA ARG A 174 3.91 -10.08 2.92
C ARG A 174 3.59 -8.62 2.61
N TRP A 175 3.51 -8.32 1.32
CA TRP A 175 3.32 -6.98 0.80
C TRP A 175 2.02 -6.92 0.02
N ILE A 176 1.25 -5.86 0.22
CA ILE A 176 0.06 -5.58 -0.59
C ILE A 176 0.53 -4.89 -1.87
N GLN A 177 0.17 -5.45 -3.03
CA GLN A 177 0.45 -4.87 -4.35
C GLN A 177 -0.68 -3.96 -4.82
N SER A 178 -1.92 -4.36 -4.55
CA SER A 178 -3.11 -3.61 -4.91
C SER A 178 -4.25 -3.96 -3.98
N VAL A 179 -5.17 -3.02 -3.86
CA VAL A 179 -6.41 -3.15 -3.11
C VAL A 179 -7.52 -2.44 -3.89
N SER A 180 -8.70 -3.05 -3.96
CA SER A 180 -9.89 -2.43 -4.53
C SER A 180 -11.10 -2.77 -3.68
N LEU A 181 -12.05 -1.84 -3.64
CA LEU A 181 -13.35 -2.04 -3.01
C LEU A 181 -14.40 -2.15 -4.12
N GLN A 182 -15.15 -3.23 -4.11
CA GLN A 182 -16.03 -3.62 -5.23
C GLN A 182 -17.38 -4.10 -4.69
N THR A 183 -18.42 -4.02 -5.52
CA THR A 183 -19.77 -4.51 -5.20
C THR A 183 -20.01 -5.96 -5.61
N THR A 184 -19.12 -6.50 -6.46
CA THR A 184 -19.16 -7.88 -6.95
C THR A 184 -18.15 -8.71 -6.16
N ASP A 185 -18.45 -9.98 -5.92
CA ASP A 185 -17.49 -10.88 -5.26
C ASP A 185 -16.29 -11.13 -6.20
N PRO A 186 -15.07 -10.73 -5.83
CA PRO A 186 -13.89 -10.91 -6.67
C PRO A 186 -13.53 -12.37 -6.91
N ALA A 187 -14.06 -13.30 -6.10
CA ALA A 187 -13.86 -14.74 -6.31
C ALA A 187 -14.74 -15.31 -7.44
N ALA A 188 -15.73 -14.54 -7.92
CA ALA A 188 -16.65 -14.94 -8.99
C ALA A 188 -16.31 -14.32 -10.36
N GLU A 189 -15.28 -13.47 -10.43
CA GLU A 189 -14.72 -12.91 -11.67
C GLU A 189 -13.72 -13.89 -12.33
#